data_AF-A0A8T7JXN5-F1
#
_entry.id   AF-A0A8T7JXN5-F1
#
_cell.length_a   1.000
_cell.length_b   1.000
_cell.length_c   1.000
_cell.angle_alpha   90.00
_cell.angle_beta   90.00
_cell.angle_gamma   90.00
#
_symmetry.space_group_name_H-M   'P 1'
#
loop_
_entity.id
_entity.type
_entity.pdbx_description
1 polymer ?
#
loop_
_entity_poly.entity_id
_entity_poly.type
_entity_poly.pdbx_seq_one_letter_code
_entity_poly.pdbx_strand_id
1 'polypeptide(L)'
;MDKIKAFLQKSEASAPFAFLALCVLSFGLLIPRLGFYMDDWPYVFYANLKGVDSLREMLTYDSRPNAAWLYMTAFRVLGFFPIAWHVFALTMRFAAVVSFWLFLRSMWREQKRGVIAASLLFAVFPFFMLQPFAVGSTHHWFGFLAFNLSLYSMSLS
;
A
#
# COMPACT_ATOMS: atom_id res chain seq x y z
N MET A 1 -18.55 17.80 -22.04
CA MET A 1 -17.54 18.24 -21.04
C MET A 1 -18.16 18.54 -19.67
N ASP A 2 -19.44 18.89 -19.58
CA ASP A 2 -20.09 19.25 -18.30
C ASP A 2 -20.35 18.09 -17.34
N LYS A 3 -20.60 16.87 -17.86
CA LYS A 3 -20.72 15.66 -17.02
C LYS A 3 -19.41 15.31 -16.30
N ILE A 4 -18.27 15.58 -16.94
CA ILE A 4 -16.94 15.38 -16.36
C ILE A 4 -16.69 16.42 -15.26
N LYS A 5 -17.04 17.70 -15.50
CA LYS A 5 -16.94 18.77 -14.49
C LYS A 5 -17.88 18.56 -13.29
N ALA A 6 -19.09 18.04 -13.51
CA ALA A 6 -20.04 17.71 -12.46
C ALA A 6 -19.61 16.49 -11.62
N PHE A 7 -19.05 15.45 -12.25
CA PHE A 7 -18.36 14.35 -11.55
C PHE A 7 -17.19 14.87 -10.71
N LEU A 8 -16.46 15.87 -11.22
CA LEU A 8 -15.35 16.53 -10.54
C LEU A 8 -15.76 17.53 -9.43
N GLN A 9 -17.04 17.87 -9.26
CA GLN A 9 -17.56 18.71 -8.16
C GLN A 9 -18.26 17.90 -7.06
N LYS A 10 -18.86 16.74 -7.40
CA LYS A 10 -19.17 15.64 -6.47
C LYS A 10 -17.89 14.94 -5.93
N SER A 11 -16.70 15.46 -6.26
CA SER A 11 -15.47 14.67 -6.40
C SER A 11 -14.75 14.29 -5.13
N GLU A 12 -14.92 15.03 -4.03
CA GLU A 12 -14.22 14.67 -2.79
C GLU A 12 -14.75 13.38 -2.18
N ALA A 13 -16.08 13.21 -2.16
CA ALA A 13 -16.70 11.98 -1.66
C ALA A 13 -16.46 10.79 -2.60
N SER A 14 -16.34 11.03 -3.92
CA SER A 14 -16.02 9.98 -4.88
C SER A 14 -14.52 9.69 -5.02
N ALA A 15 -13.64 10.52 -4.45
CA ALA A 15 -12.19 10.40 -4.62
C ALA A 15 -11.65 9.04 -4.16
N PRO A 16 -12.03 8.50 -2.98
CA PRO A 16 -11.58 7.17 -2.58
C PRO A 16 -12.00 6.08 -3.57
N PHE A 17 -13.19 6.16 -4.16
CA PHE A 17 -13.63 5.21 -5.18
C PHE A 17 -12.80 5.30 -6.45
N ALA A 18 -12.43 6.51 -6.88
CA ALA A 18 -11.52 6.69 -8.01
C ALA A 18 -10.13 6.11 -7.74
N PHE A 19 -9.58 6.31 -6.53
CA PHE A 19 -8.31 5.72 -6.12
C PHE A 19 -8.38 4.19 -6.12
N LEU A 20 -9.44 3.62 -5.53
CA LEU A 20 -9.64 2.17 -5.49
C LEU A 20 -9.76 1.58 -6.89
N ALA A 21 -10.59 2.18 -7.74
CA ALA A 21 -10.77 1.75 -9.12
C ALA A 21 -9.44 1.77 -9.88
N LEU A 22 -8.65 2.84 -9.74
CA LEU A 22 -7.35 2.95 -10.37
C LEU A 22 -6.37 1.88 -9.85
N CYS A 23 -6.28 1.68 -8.53
CA CYS A 23 -5.44 0.62 -7.95
C CYS A 23 -5.84 -0.77 -8.45
N VAL A 24 -7.14 -1.09 -8.51
CA VAL A 24 -7.64 -2.39 -8.99
C VAL A 24 -7.34 -2.58 -10.49
N LEU A 25 -7.57 -1.55 -11.31
CA LEU A 25 -7.29 -1.62 -12.75
C LEU A 25 -5.78 -1.76 -13.03
N SER A 26 -4.93 -1.09 -12.26
CA SER A 26 -3.48 -1.12 -12.45
C SER A 26 -2.81 -2.37 -11.86
N PHE A 27 -3.26 -2.86 -10.70
CA PHE A 27 -2.56 -3.89 -9.94
C PHE A 27 -3.43 -5.08 -9.50
N GLY A 28 -4.76 -4.96 -9.57
CA GLY A 28 -5.71 -5.95 -9.09
C GLY A 28 -6.10 -7.04 -10.09
N LEU A 29 -6.13 -6.71 -11.39
CA LEU A 29 -6.69 -7.60 -12.43
C LEU A 29 -6.00 -8.96 -12.54
N LEU A 30 -4.68 -9.00 -12.30
CA LEU A 30 -3.88 -10.22 -12.45
C LEU A 30 -3.69 -10.98 -11.14
N ILE A 31 -4.15 -10.47 -9.99
CA ILE A 31 -3.94 -11.06 -8.66
C ILE A 31 -4.18 -12.58 -8.61
N PRO A 32 -5.27 -13.13 -9.18
CA PRO A 32 -5.52 -14.58 -9.12
C PRO A 32 -4.48 -15.45 -9.85
N ARG A 33 -3.65 -14.86 -10.72
CA ARG A 33 -2.62 -15.55 -11.51
C ARG A 33 -1.20 -15.28 -11.00
N LEU A 34 -1.04 -14.46 -9.96
CA LEU A 34 0.26 -14.07 -9.44
C LEU A 34 0.74 -15.06 -8.36
N GLY A 35 2.05 -15.34 -8.38
CA GLY A 35 2.75 -16.11 -7.35
C GLY A 35 3.56 -15.23 -6.41
N PHE A 36 4.53 -15.82 -5.71
CA PHE A 36 5.59 -15.09 -5.02
C PHE A 36 6.70 -14.71 -6.01
N TYR A 37 7.23 -13.50 -5.90
CA TYR A 37 8.25 -12.98 -6.81
C TYR A 37 9.46 -12.47 -6.05
N MET A 38 10.65 -12.72 -6.62
CA MET A 38 11.90 -12.06 -6.24
C MET A 38 12.12 -12.07 -4.71
N ASP A 39 12.17 -10.89 -4.10
CA ASP A 39 12.42 -10.68 -2.68
C ASP A 39 11.28 -11.14 -1.75
N ASP A 40 10.19 -11.68 -2.29
CA ASP A 40 9.20 -12.39 -1.47
C ASP A 40 9.75 -13.73 -0.97
N TRP A 41 10.58 -14.40 -1.79
CA TRP A 41 11.04 -15.76 -1.53
C TRP A 41 11.88 -15.90 -0.25
N PRO A 42 12.82 -14.99 0.09
CA PRO A 42 13.54 -15.08 1.35
C PRO A 42 12.61 -15.17 2.56
N TYR A 43 11.59 -14.30 2.65
CA TYR A 43 10.62 -14.32 3.73
C TYR A 43 9.80 -15.61 3.75
N VAL A 44 9.24 -15.99 2.60
CA VAL A 44 8.41 -17.18 2.45
C VAL A 44 9.19 -18.43 2.83
N PHE A 45 10.41 -18.58 2.32
CA PHE A 45 11.27 -19.74 2.56
C PHE A 45 11.67 -19.84 4.03
N TYR A 46 12.15 -18.75 4.64
CA TYR A 46 12.56 -18.76 6.04
C TYR A 46 11.38 -19.06 6.97
N ALA A 47 10.24 -18.38 6.77
CA ALA A 47 9.04 -18.60 7.57
C ALA A 47 8.44 -20.01 7.39
N ASN A 48 8.51 -20.57 6.18
CA ASN A 48 7.97 -21.90 5.90
C ASN A 48 8.87 -23.00 6.47
N LEU A 49 10.19 -22.88 6.31
CA LEU A 49 11.16 -23.90 6.73
C LEU A 49 11.43 -23.89 8.24
N LYS A 50 11.60 -22.70 8.83
CA LYS A 50 12.02 -22.52 10.24
C LYS A 50 10.90 -21.97 11.13
N GLY A 51 9.70 -21.82 10.60
CA GLY A 51 8.56 -21.21 11.29
C GLY A 51 8.59 -19.68 11.26
N VAL A 52 7.43 -19.05 11.46
CA VAL A 52 7.26 -17.60 11.32
C VAL A 52 8.16 -16.80 12.28
N ASP A 53 8.44 -17.32 13.47
CA ASP A 53 9.29 -16.65 14.46
C ASP A 53 10.75 -16.49 14.00
N SER A 54 11.21 -17.33 13.07
CA SER A 54 12.55 -17.23 12.48
C SER A 54 12.76 -15.94 11.68
N LEU A 55 11.68 -15.26 11.26
CA LEU A 55 11.76 -13.99 10.56
C LEU A 55 12.40 -12.89 11.42
N ARG A 56 12.32 -12.98 12.76
CA ARG A 56 13.02 -12.04 13.64
C ARG A 56 14.53 -12.14 13.49
N GLU A 57 15.06 -13.35 13.50
CA GLU A 57 16.49 -13.60 13.30
C GLU A 57 16.91 -13.15 11.89
N MET A 58 16.17 -13.59 10.86
CA MET A 58 16.42 -13.21 9.47
C MET A 58 16.49 -11.69 9.28
N LEU A 59 15.50 -10.95 9.81
CA LEU A 59 15.44 -9.50 9.66
C LEU A 59 16.42 -8.75 10.56
N THR A 60 16.90 -9.38 11.63
CA THR A 60 18.02 -8.83 12.40
C THR A 60 19.31 -8.88 11.57
N TYR A 61 19.57 -10.00 10.88
CA TYR A 61 20.71 -10.12 9.96
C TYR A 61 20.58 -9.21 8.74
N ASP A 62 19.36 -9.00 8.22
CA ASP A 62 19.08 -8.05 7.12
C ASP A 62 19.07 -6.58 7.59
N SER A 63 19.53 -6.28 8.82
CA SER A 63 19.58 -4.93 9.39
C SER A 63 18.22 -4.20 9.46
N ARG A 64 17.12 -4.95 9.55
CA ARG A 64 15.74 -4.45 9.64
C ARG A 64 14.96 -5.10 10.80
N PRO A 65 15.51 -5.17 12.03
CA PRO A 65 14.87 -5.90 13.14
C PRO A 65 13.47 -5.36 13.47
N ASN A 66 13.26 -4.05 13.28
CA ASN A 66 11.96 -3.40 13.50
C ASN A 66 10.87 -3.82 12.53
N ALA A 67 11.20 -4.42 11.38
CA ALA A 67 10.20 -4.94 10.44
C ALA A 67 9.68 -6.32 10.86
N ALA A 68 10.37 -7.03 11.76
CA ALA A 68 10.06 -8.41 12.10
C ALA A 68 8.63 -8.61 12.61
N TRP A 69 8.17 -7.76 13.54
CA TRP A 69 6.82 -7.89 14.08
C TRP A 69 5.75 -7.77 12.99
N LEU A 70 5.96 -6.89 12.00
CA LEU A 70 5.02 -6.66 10.91
C LEU A 70 4.93 -7.90 10.02
N TYR A 71 6.08 -8.42 9.57
CA TYR A 71 6.13 -9.62 8.74
C TYR A 71 5.60 -10.85 9.48
N MET A 72 6.00 -11.05 10.73
CA MET A 72 5.52 -12.17 11.55
C MET A 72 4.00 -12.14 11.72
N THR A 73 3.45 -10.95 12.00
CA THR A 73 2.00 -10.78 12.12
C THR A 73 1.31 -11.05 10.78
N ALA A 74 1.84 -10.49 9.68
CA ALA A 74 1.29 -10.70 8.34
C ALA A 74 1.30 -12.18 7.94
N PHE A 75 2.39 -12.92 8.17
CA PHE A 75 2.45 -14.37 7.90
C PHE A 75 1.49 -15.19 8.75
N ARG A 76 1.28 -14.83 10.02
CA ARG A 76 0.30 -15.52 10.89
C ARG A 76 -1.15 -15.31 10.42
N VAL A 77 -1.45 -14.16 9.81
CA VAL A 77 -2.80 -13.82 9.35
C VAL A 77 -3.05 -14.29 7.92
N LEU A 78 -2.12 -14.02 7.00
CA LEU A 78 -2.26 -14.27 5.56
C LEU A 78 -1.76 -15.67 5.16
N GLY A 79 -0.94 -16.30 5.99
CA GLY A 79 -0.31 -17.58 5.69
C GLY A 79 0.64 -17.51 4.49
N PHE A 80 0.70 -18.60 3.74
CA PHE A 80 1.59 -18.79 2.60
C PHE A 80 0.84 -18.74 1.25
N PHE A 81 -0.34 -18.15 1.21
CA PHE A 81 -1.16 -18.06 0.01
C PHE A 81 -0.80 -16.80 -0.79
N PRO A 82 -0.21 -16.89 -2.00
CA PRO A 82 0.20 -15.70 -2.76
C PRO A 82 -0.93 -14.70 -2.97
N ILE A 83 -2.14 -15.18 -3.28
CA ILE A 83 -3.31 -14.34 -3.49
C ILE A 83 -3.63 -13.44 -2.27
N ALA A 84 -3.47 -13.96 -1.05
CA ALA A 84 -3.72 -13.20 0.18
C ALA A 84 -2.73 -12.03 0.31
N TRP A 85 -1.46 -12.27 -0.04
CA TRP A 85 -0.42 -11.23 -0.04
C TRP A 85 -0.65 -10.16 -1.09
N HIS A 86 -1.04 -10.54 -2.31
CA HIS A 86 -1.35 -9.58 -3.38
C HIS A 86 -2.57 -8.73 -3.05
N VAL A 87 -3.62 -9.33 -2.48
CA VAL A 87 -4.79 -8.57 -1.98
C VAL A 87 -4.37 -7.62 -0.86
N PHE A 88 -3.59 -8.09 0.10
CA PHE A 88 -3.09 -7.26 1.20
C PHE A 88 -2.23 -6.08 0.71
N ALA A 89 -1.31 -6.32 -0.22
CA ALA A 89 -0.49 -5.27 -0.83
C ALA A 89 -1.36 -4.23 -1.57
N LEU A 90 -2.40 -4.67 -2.29
CA LEU A 90 -3.36 -3.77 -2.94
C LEU A 90 -4.13 -2.93 -1.91
N THR A 91 -4.59 -3.55 -0.81
CA THR A 91 -5.29 -2.86 0.28
C THR A 91 -4.38 -1.83 0.96
N MET A 92 -3.14 -2.19 1.26
CA MET A 92 -2.16 -1.30 1.87
C MET A 92 -1.80 -0.13 0.93
N ARG A 93 -1.61 -0.39 -0.37
CA ARG A 93 -1.44 0.67 -1.37
C ARG A 93 -2.63 1.62 -1.39
N PHE A 94 -3.86 1.10 -1.45
CA PHE A 94 -5.07 1.92 -1.40
C PHE A 94 -5.16 2.76 -0.12
N ALA A 95 -4.88 2.16 1.05
CA ALA A 95 -4.88 2.86 2.32
C ALA A 95 -3.82 3.98 2.34
N ALA A 96 -2.62 3.74 1.82
CA ALA A 96 -1.56 4.74 1.71
C ALA A 96 -1.95 5.91 0.79
N VAL A 97 -2.66 5.65 -0.32
CA VAL A 97 -3.19 6.69 -1.20
C VAL A 97 -4.25 7.53 -0.50
N VAL A 98 -5.17 6.89 0.22
CA VAL A 98 -6.21 7.59 0.98
C VAL A 98 -5.59 8.46 2.08
N SER A 99 -4.65 7.94 2.86
CA SER A 99 -3.99 8.73 3.90
C SER A 99 -3.16 9.89 3.32
N PHE A 100 -2.52 9.69 2.17
CA PHE A 100 -1.83 10.76 1.44
C PHE A 100 -2.81 11.86 1.00
N TRP A 101 -3.95 11.47 0.45
CA TRP A 101 -5.02 12.40 0.08
C TRP A 101 -5.55 13.17 1.28
N LEU A 102 -5.78 12.49 2.42
CA LEU A 102 -6.22 13.11 3.68
C LEU A 102 -5.22 14.15 4.20
N PHE A 103 -3.93 13.85 4.13
CA PHE A 103 -2.87 14.79 4.46
C PHE A 103 -2.85 15.98 3.50
N LEU A 104 -2.83 15.76 2.18
CA LEU A 104 -2.76 16.88 1.23
C LEU A 104 -4.00 17.79 1.30
N ARG A 105 -5.19 17.23 1.55
CA ARG A 105 -6.41 18.03 1.66
C ARG A 105 -6.45 18.88 2.93
N SER A 106 -5.77 18.49 4.01
CA SER A 106 -5.73 19.30 5.23
C SER A 106 -4.85 20.54 5.04
N MET A 107 -3.77 20.41 4.25
CA MET A 107 -2.87 21.51 3.90
C MET A 107 -3.41 22.43 2.80
N TRP A 108 -3.96 21.89 1.71
CA TRP A 108 -4.43 22.67 0.55
C TRP A 108 -5.94 22.60 0.35
N ARG A 109 -6.68 23.21 1.28
CA ARG A 109 -8.16 23.20 1.30
C ARG A 109 -8.80 23.80 0.04
N GLU A 110 -8.16 24.79 -0.56
CA GLU A 110 -8.61 25.50 -1.76
C GLU A 110 -8.40 24.68 -3.06
N GLN A 111 -7.38 23.81 -3.10
CA GLN A 111 -6.91 23.14 -4.33
C GLN A 111 -7.37 21.69 -4.45
N LYS A 112 -8.67 21.44 -4.23
CA LYS A 112 -9.27 20.09 -4.17
C LYS A 112 -8.91 19.20 -5.37
N ARG A 113 -8.96 19.76 -6.58
CA ARG A 113 -8.65 19.02 -7.82
C ARG A 113 -7.17 18.66 -7.93
N GLY A 114 -6.28 19.58 -7.56
CA GLY A 114 -4.84 19.34 -7.55
C GLY A 114 -4.47 18.25 -6.55
N VAL A 115 -5.08 18.28 -5.36
CA VAL A 115 -4.90 17.24 -4.33
C VAL A 115 -5.36 15.87 -4.80
N ILE A 116 -6.53 15.78 -5.45
CA ILE A 116 -7.02 14.50 -6.03
C ILE A 116 -6.08 14.03 -7.15
N ALA A 117 -5.64 14.92 -8.04
CA ALA A 117 -4.73 14.57 -9.13
C ALA A 117 -3.37 14.06 -8.61
N ALA A 118 -2.79 14.74 -7.62
CA ALA A 118 -1.56 14.30 -6.96
C ALA A 118 -1.72 12.92 -6.29
N SER A 119 -2.88 12.66 -5.68
CA SER A 119 -3.19 11.36 -5.05
C SER A 119 -3.38 10.24 -6.07
N LEU A 120 -4.03 10.53 -7.21
CA LEU A 120 -4.13 9.57 -8.33
C LEU A 120 -2.75 9.25 -8.91
N LEU A 121 -1.88 10.25 -9.05
CA LEU A 121 -0.49 10.04 -9.46
C LEU A 121 0.25 9.16 -8.45
N PHE A 122 0.15 9.46 -7.16
CA PHE A 122 0.74 8.63 -6.10
C PHE A 122 0.23 7.17 -6.14
N ALA A 123 -1.02 6.94 -6.55
CA ALA A 123 -1.58 5.59 -6.64
C ALA A 123 -0.89 4.69 -7.67
N VAL A 124 -0.38 5.25 -8.77
CA VAL A 124 0.16 4.47 -9.91
C VAL A 124 1.63 4.75 -10.21
N PHE A 125 2.19 5.84 -9.68
CA PHE A 125 3.56 6.20 -9.93
C PHE A 125 4.51 5.10 -9.41
N PRO A 126 5.47 4.65 -10.22
CA PRO A 126 6.35 3.56 -9.83
C PRO A 126 7.42 4.05 -8.85
N PHE A 127 7.07 4.19 -7.58
CA PHE A 127 8.04 4.46 -6.49
C PHE A 127 9.04 3.31 -6.32
N PHE A 128 8.64 2.10 -6.74
CA PHE A 128 9.47 0.91 -6.78
C PHE A 128 9.58 0.44 -8.24
N MET A 129 10.79 0.06 -8.65
CA MET A 129 11.06 -0.53 -9.97
C MET A 129 10.29 -1.84 -10.21
N LEU A 130 9.85 -2.49 -9.12
CA LEU A 130 9.12 -3.75 -9.13
C LEU A 130 7.77 -3.55 -8.45
N GLN A 131 6.70 -3.95 -9.11
CA GLN A 131 5.33 -3.84 -8.60
C GLN A 131 4.69 -5.17 -8.14
N PRO A 132 5.08 -6.37 -8.62
CA PRO A 132 4.45 -7.63 -8.20
C PRO A 132 5.05 -8.24 -6.92
N PHE A 133 6.01 -7.58 -6.25
CA PHE A 133 6.58 -8.09 -4.99
C PHE A 133 5.64 -7.80 -3.82
N ALA A 134 4.82 -8.77 -3.43
CA ALA A 134 3.72 -8.53 -2.48
C ALA A 134 4.15 -8.65 -1.02
N VAL A 135 5.00 -9.62 -0.70
CA VAL A 135 5.55 -9.82 0.64
C VAL A 135 6.56 -8.71 0.92
N GLY A 136 7.62 -8.60 0.12
CA GLY A 136 8.69 -7.63 0.36
C GLY A 136 8.26 -6.15 0.32
N SER A 137 7.13 -5.84 -0.31
CA SER A 137 6.58 -4.47 -0.32
C SER A 137 5.80 -4.12 0.95
N THR A 138 5.49 -5.10 1.79
CA THR A 138 4.65 -4.94 2.98
C THR A 138 5.17 -3.83 3.89
N HIS A 139 6.46 -3.86 4.26
CA HIS A 139 7.01 -2.81 5.13
C HIS A 139 7.01 -1.43 4.46
N HIS A 140 7.12 -1.36 3.14
CA HIS A 140 7.17 -0.11 2.40
C HIS A 140 5.79 0.55 2.36
N TRP A 141 4.76 -0.20 1.99
CA TRP A 141 3.38 0.29 1.97
C TRP A 141 2.89 0.64 3.37
N PHE A 142 3.24 -0.17 4.38
CA PHE A 142 2.98 0.16 5.77
C PHE A 142 3.68 1.46 6.19
N GLY A 143 4.94 1.64 5.80
CA GLY A 143 5.70 2.86 6.05
C GLY A 143 5.04 4.10 5.46
N PHE A 144 4.63 4.07 4.19
CA PHE A 144 3.87 5.17 3.57
C PHE A 144 2.56 5.46 4.31
N LEU A 145 1.80 4.41 4.66
CA LEU A 145 0.54 4.56 5.39
C LEU A 145 0.78 5.24 6.75
N ALA A 146 1.69 4.72 7.56
CA ALA A 146 2.00 5.23 8.90
C ALA A 146 2.53 6.67 8.84
N PHE A 147 3.43 6.97 7.89
CA PHE A 147 3.98 8.30 7.70
C PHE A 147 2.91 9.31 7.31
N ASN A 148 2.08 9.00 6.30
CA ASN A 148 1.01 9.90 5.86
C ASN A 148 -0.05 10.12 6.96
N LEU A 149 -0.39 9.10 7.74
CA LEU A 149 -1.29 9.24 8.89
C LEU A 149 -0.69 10.11 9.99
N SER A 150 0.61 9.98 10.26
CA SER A 150 1.32 10.85 11.19
C SER A 150 1.25 12.32 10.74
N LEU A 151 1.57 12.61 9.48
CA LEU A 151 1.47 13.96 8.92
C LEU A 151 0.04 14.51 8.96
N TYR A 152 -0.95 13.69 8.60
CA TYR A 152 -2.35 14.08 8.69
C TYR A 152 -2.73 14.42 10.14
N SER A 153 -2.32 13.60 11.11
CA SER A 153 -2.63 13.84 12.53
C SER A 153 -1.99 15.12 13.04
N MET A 154 -0.73 15.39 12.65
CA MET A 154 -0.04 16.65 12.97
C MET A 154 -0.75 17.87 12.36
N SER A 155 -1.31 17.74 11.16
CA SER A 155 -2.04 18.84 10.50
C SER A 155 -3.41 19.16 11.12
N LEU A 156 -3.93 18.27 11.97
CA LEU A 156 -5.19 18.47 12.71
C LEU A 156 -4.97 19.07 14.10
N SER A 157 -3.73 19.10 14.59
CA SER A 157 -3.34 19.67 15.88
C SER A 157 -3.18 21.18 15.77
#